data_AF-A0A1V9YUP0-F1
#
_entry.id   AF-A0A1V9YUP0-F1
#
_cell.length_a   1.000
_cell.length_b   1.000
_cell.length_c   1.000
_cell.angle_alpha   90.00
_cell.angle_beta   90.00
_cell.angle_gamma   90.00
#
_symmetry.space_group_name_H-M   'P 1'
#
loop_
_entity.id
_entity.type
_entity.pdbx_description
1 polymer ?
#
loop_
_entity_poly.entity_id
_entity_poly.type
_entity_poly.pdbx_seq_one_letter_code
_entity_poly.pdbx_strand_id
1 'polypeptide(L)'
;MVPDSSTWRWAVVKDQVLETAFHKTAMQQKLNRVKNEVLRRPAADSFGVLTKALGFELRKSERQGLLTSCMNLDHRLRLVVAEARDAAGPIMVAHVFRSSHTPSDRNYKQAARAALAGDFHVHGHS
;
A
#
# COMPACT_ATOMS: atom_id res chain seq x y z
N MET A 1 -5.75 5.67 -29.84
CA MET A 1 -6.10 4.55 -28.93
C MET A 1 -5.20 4.70 -27.72
N VAL A 2 -5.79 5.01 -26.57
CA VAL A 2 -5.11 5.42 -25.33
C VAL A 2 -4.39 4.20 -24.72
N PRO A 3 -3.19 4.34 -24.10
CA PRO A 3 -2.40 3.18 -23.70
C PRO A 3 -3.13 2.36 -22.65
N ASP A 4 -3.16 1.07 -22.88
CA ASP A 4 -3.73 0.06 -22.01
C ASP A 4 -2.93 0.00 -20.70
N SER A 5 -3.30 0.83 -19.72
CA SER A 5 -2.89 0.66 -18.32
C SER A 5 -3.89 -0.29 -17.65
N SER A 6 -3.94 -1.53 -18.15
CA SER A 6 -4.89 -2.57 -17.72
C SER A 6 -4.63 -3.12 -16.32
N THR A 7 -3.61 -2.64 -15.61
CA THR A 7 -3.18 -3.20 -14.32
C THR A 7 -3.14 -2.18 -13.20
N TRP A 8 -3.21 -2.71 -11.97
CA TRP A 8 -2.95 -1.94 -10.77
C TRP A 8 -1.52 -1.41 -10.73
N ARG A 9 -1.37 -0.18 -10.23
CA ARG A 9 -0.07 0.43 -9.97
C ARG A 9 0.28 0.36 -8.50
N TRP A 10 1.58 0.31 -8.19
CA TRP A 10 2.11 0.32 -6.83
C TRP A 10 2.74 1.68 -6.53
N ALA A 11 2.44 2.27 -5.38
CA ALA A 11 3.03 3.54 -4.96
C ALA A 11 3.44 3.50 -3.50
N VAL A 12 4.37 4.38 -3.13
CA VAL A 12 4.85 4.56 -1.75
C VAL A 12 4.70 6.01 -1.32
N VAL A 13 4.37 6.27 -0.05
CA VAL A 13 4.28 7.65 0.47
C VAL A 13 5.63 8.38 0.31
N LYS A 14 5.61 9.68 -0.08
CA LYS A 14 6.85 10.45 -0.35
C LYS A 14 7.79 10.53 0.86
N ASP A 15 7.26 10.85 2.03
CA ASP A 15 8.02 10.95 3.29
C ASP A 15 8.22 9.59 3.97
N GLN A 16 8.23 8.50 3.20
CA GLN A 16 8.47 7.19 3.77
C GLN A 16 9.93 7.10 4.22
N VAL A 17 10.13 7.11 5.53
CA VAL A 17 11.40 6.71 6.13
C VAL A 17 11.55 5.20 5.98
N LEU A 18 12.02 4.76 4.81
CA LEU A 18 12.63 3.45 4.67
C LEU A 18 13.95 3.53 5.44
N GLU A 19 13.91 3.16 6.72
CA GLU A 19 15.12 3.20 7.56
C GLU A 19 16.25 2.45 6.85
N THR A 20 17.28 3.20 6.50
CA THR A 20 18.29 2.88 5.47
C THR A 20 19.23 1.73 5.82
N ALA A 21 18.97 1.04 6.94
CA ALA A 21 19.65 -0.19 7.39
C ALA A 21 18.67 -1.31 7.79
N PHE A 22 17.44 -1.32 7.26
CA PHE A 22 16.34 -2.16 7.75
C PHE A 22 16.49 -3.66 7.45
N HIS A 23 16.72 -4.40 8.52
CA HIS A 23 16.98 -5.82 8.65
C HIS A 23 15.95 -6.80 8.04
N LYS A 24 16.48 -8.02 7.80
CA LYS A 24 15.84 -9.30 7.43
C LYS A 24 15.26 -9.35 6.01
N THR A 25 16.00 -10.02 5.12
CA THR A 25 15.63 -10.44 3.75
C THR A 25 14.17 -10.87 3.60
N ALA A 26 13.59 -11.55 4.59
CA ALA A 26 12.18 -11.97 4.59
C ALA A 26 11.18 -10.81 4.47
N MET A 27 11.45 -9.67 5.11
CA MET A 27 10.60 -8.47 5.00
C MET A 27 10.61 -7.92 3.58
N GLN A 28 11.81 -7.74 3.02
CA GLN A 28 11.96 -7.21 1.65
C GLN A 28 11.36 -8.17 0.62
N GLN A 29 11.53 -9.48 0.80
CA GLN A 29 10.88 -10.50 -0.03
C GLN A 29 9.35 -10.37 0.02
N LYS A 30 8.78 -10.15 1.21
CA LYS A 30 7.33 -9.97 1.36
C LYS A 30 6.82 -8.69 0.69
N LEU A 31 7.52 -7.56 0.86
CA LEU A 31 7.20 -6.31 0.18
C LEU A 31 7.30 -6.45 -1.34
N ASN A 32 8.37 -7.07 -1.85
CA ASN A 32 8.55 -7.31 -3.27
C ASN A 32 7.46 -8.26 -3.82
N ARG A 33 7.06 -9.28 -3.07
CA ARG A 33 5.95 -10.16 -3.45
C ARG A 33 4.64 -9.39 -3.58
N VAL A 34 4.31 -8.54 -2.61
CA VAL A 34 3.11 -7.69 -2.66
C VAL A 34 3.17 -6.76 -3.88
N LYS A 35 4.27 -6.02 -4.06
CA LYS A 35 4.47 -5.14 -5.21
C LYS A 35 4.28 -5.88 -6.53
N ASN A 36 4.95 -7.01 -6.72
CA ASN A 36 4.91 -7.77 -7.97
C ASN A 36 3.52 -8.33 -8.26
N GLU A 37 2.80 -8.75 -7.22
CA GLU A 37 1.42 -9.21 -7.37
C GLU A 37 0.50 -8.06 -7.76
N VAL A 38 0.61 -6.89 -7.12
CA VAL A 38 -0.16 -5.68 -7.47
C VAL A 38 0.07 -5.32 -8.94
N LEU A 39 1.33 -5.26 -9.40
CA LEU A 39 1.66 -4.91 -10.79
C LEU A 39 1.12 -5.90 -11.84
N ARG A 40 0.76 -7.12 -11.43
CA ARG A 40 0.19 -8.16 -12.31
C ARG A 40 -1.35 -8.21 -12.26
N ARG A 41 -1.98 -7.42 -11.40
CA ARG A 41 -3.42 -7.51 -11.16
C ARG A 41 -4.21 -6.63 -12.11
N PRO A 42 -5.32 -7.12 -12.68
CA PRO A 42 -6.13 -6.33 -13.58
C PRO A 42 -6.79 -5.17 -12.84
N ALA A 43 -6.90 -4.00 -13.47
CA ALA A 43 -7.52 -2.81 -12.90
C ALA A 43 -9.01 -3.01 -12.52
N ALA A 44 -9.66 -4.05 -13.05
CA ALA A 44 -11.02 -4.46 -12.70
C ALA A 44 -11.13 -5.09 -11.29
N ASP A 45 -10.05 -5.65 -10.74
CA ASP A 45 -10.06 -6.19 -9.37
C ASP A 45 -10.30 -5.03 -8.38
N SER A 46 -11.29 -5.17 -7.49
CA SER A 46 -11.51 -4.18 -6.44
C SER A 46 -10.38 -4.21 -5.40
N PHE A 47 -10.14 -3.08 -4.74
CA PHE A 47 -9.15 -2.99 -3.65
C PHE A 47 -9.37 -4.04 -2.56
N GLY A 48 -10.64 -4.31 -2.21
CA GLY A 48 -11.00 -5.32 -1.21
C GLY A 48 -10.62 -6.74 -1.65
N VAL A 49 -10.86 -7.09 -2.92
CA VAL A 49 -10.49 -8.40 -3.48
C VAL A 49 -8.96 -8.57 -3.51
N LEU A 50 -8.25 -7.55 -4.00
CA LEU A 50 -6.79 -7.56 -4.10
C LEU A 50 -6.12 -7.67 -2.72
N THR A 51 -6.52 -6.84 -1.76
CA THR A 51 -5.92 -6.85 -0.42
C THR A 51 -6.24 -8.14 0.34
N LYS A 52 -7.43 -8.71 0.15
CA LYS A 52 -7.79 -10.03 0.70
C LYS A 52 -6.91 -11.13 0.11
N ALA A 53 -6.72 -11.16 -1.21
CA ALA A 53 -5.89 -12.17 -1.89
C ALA A 53 -4.42 -12.11 -1.44
N LEU A 54 -3.95 -10.91 -1.10
CA LEU A 54 -2.60 -10.68 -0.58
C LEU A 54 -2.44 -11.02 0.91
N GLY A 55 -3.53 -11.33 1.62
CA GLY A 55 -3.51 -11.68 3.05
C GLY A 55 -3.48 -10.48 3.99
N PHE A 56 -3.93 -9.30 3.54
CA PHE A 56 -4.11 -8.17 4.44
C PHE A 56 -5.33 -8.39 5.34
N GLU A 57 -5.19 -7.99 6.60
CA GLU A 57 -6.30 -7.84 7.51
C GLU A 57 -7.01 -6.51 7.22
N LEU A 58 -8.32 -6.61 7.02
CA LEU A 58 -9.17 -5.45 6.80
C LEU A 58 -9.35 -4.70 8.13
N ARG A 59 -8.48 -3.75 8.45
CA ARG A 59 -8.80 -2.72 9.45
C ARG A 59 -9.58 -1.62 8.75
N LYS A 60 -10.88 -1.86 8.62
CA LYS A 60 -11.86 -0.90 8.13
C LYS A 60 -11.89 0.30 9.09
N SER A 61 -11.18 1.37 8.76
CA SER A 61 -11.30 2.66 9.44
C SER A 61 -12.60 3.31 8.97
N GLU A 62 -13.75 2.82 9.45
CA GLU A 62 -15.09 3.25 9.03
C GLU A 62 -15.41 4.72 9.38
N ARG A 63 -14.54 5.42 10.14
CA ARG A 63 -14.83 6.78 10.60
C ARG A 63 -14.58 7.91 9.60
N GLN A 64 -14.03 7.65 8.41
CA GLN A 64 -13.74 8.71 7.41
C GLN A 64 -13.94 8.30 5.93
N GLY A 65 -14.61 7.18 5.66
CA GLY A 65 -14.89 6.76 4.26
C GLY A 65 -13.66 6.30 3.46
N LEU A 66 -12.51 6.05 4.11
CA LEU A 66 -11.28 5.62 3.44
C LEU A 66 -10.97 4.16 3.74
N LEU A 67 -10.88 3.36 2.68
CA LEU A 67 -10.53 1.94 2.74
C LEU A 67 -9.02 1.80 2.90
N THR A 68 -8.60 1.30 4.07
CA THR A 68 -7.21 0.89 4.33
C THR A 68 -7.18 -0.58 4.71
N SER A 69 -6.16 -1.28 4.26
CA SER A 69 -5.87 -2.67 4.65
C SER A 69 -4.49 -2.74 5.27
N CYS A 70 -4.29 -3.60 6.27
CA CYS A 70 -3.03 -3.68 7.00
C CYS A 70 -2.49 -5.11 7.09
N MET A 71 -1.17 -5.23 7.18
CA MET A 71 -0.49 -6.51 7.27
C MET A 71 0.77 -6.36 8.13
N ASN A 72 1.05 -7.38 8.94
CA ASN A 72 2.33 -7.47 9.64
C ASN A 72 3.43 -7.91 8.65
N LEU A 73 4.51 -7.15 8.54
CA LEU A 73 5.69 -7.52 7.78
C LEU A 73 6.69 -8.31 8.64
N ASP A 74 6.86 -7.88 9.89
CA ASP A 74 7.62 -8.54 10.95
C ASP A 74 7.04 -8.09 12.31
N HIS A 75 7.53 -8.62 13.43
CA HIS A 75 7.09 -8.33 14.80
C HIS A 75 7.11 -6.84 15.18
N ARG A 76 7.90 -6.01 14.48
CA ARG A 76 7.99 -4.55 14.71
C ARG A 76 7.42 -3.71 13.57
N LEU A 77 7.06 -4.32 12.45
CA LEU A 77 6.84 -3.61 11.20
C LEU A 77 5.49 -3.95 10.59
N ARG A 78 4.78 -2.91 10.18
CA ARG A 78 3.48 -3.03 9.52
C ARG A 78 3.51 -2.35 8.18
N LEU A 79 2.77 -2.95 7.25
CA LEU A 79 2.42 -2.37 5.96
C LEU A 79 0.94 -1.99 6.02
N VAL A 80 0.64 -0.74 5.74
CA VAL A 80 -0.72 -0.29 5.48
C VAL A 80 -0.80 0.15 4.04
N VAL A 81 -1.89 -0.22 3.38
CA VAL A 81 -2.19 0.17 2.02
C VAL A 81 -3.52 0.87 1.95
N ALA A 82 -3.64 1.81 1.02
CA ALA A 82 -4.87 2.51 0.67
C ALA A 82 -5.06 2.50 -0.85
N GLU A 83 -6.30 2.67 -1.29
CA GLU A 83 -6.62 2.88 -2.69
C GLU A 83 -6.52 4.35 -3.07
N ALA A 84 -5.83 4.65 -4.16
CA ALA A 84 -5.95 5.89 -4.91
C ALA A 84 -6.36 5.56 -6.36
N ARG A 85 -6.89 6.54 -7.09
CA ARG A 85 -7.23 6.42 -8.51
C ARG A 85 -6.89 7.71 -9.23
N ASP A 86 -6.36 7.59 -10.43
CA ASP A 86 -6.20 8.71 -11.37
C ASP A 86 -6.70 8.30 -12.77
N ALA A 87 -6.46 9.13 -13.80
CA ALA A 87 -6.87 8.86 -15.17
C ALA A 87 -6.23 7.60 -15.80
N ALA A 88 -5.09 7.13 -15.28
CA ALA A 88 -4.39 5.91 -15.67
C ALA A 88 -4.78 4.69 -14.79
N GLY A 89 -5.83 4.79 -13.99
CA GLY A 89 -6.42 3.65 -13.27
C GLY A 89 -6.07 3.56 -11.79
N PRO A 90 -6.26 2.39 -11.15
CA PRO A 90 -6.12 2.24 -9.71
C PRO A 90 -4.65 2.14 -9.26
N ILE A 91 -4.39 2.68 -8.07
CA ILE A 91 -3.08 2.73 -7.43
C ILE A 91 -3.22 2.19 -6.00
N MET A 92 -2.36 1.25 -5.63
CA MET A 92 -2.18 0.83 -4.25
C MET A 92 -1.07 1.67 -3.62
N VAL A 93 -1.44 2.56 -2.70
CA VAL A 93 -0.52 3.44 -1.97
C VAL A 93 -0.09 2.79 -0.68
N ALA A 94 1.21 2.56 -0.52
CA ALA A 94 1.79 1.84 0.59
C ALA A 94 2.51 2.76 1.60
N HIS A 95 2.32 2.45 2.87
CA HIS A 95 3.05 3.04 3.98
C HIS A 95 3.56 1.94 4.91
N VAL A 96 4.89 1.86 5.05
CA VAL A 96 5.56 0.99 6.04
C VAL A 96 5.97 1.84 7.23
N PHE A 97 5.67 1.35 8.43
CA PHE A 97 6.08 2.02 9.66
C PHE A 97 6.42 1.01 10.77
N ARG A 98 7.17 1.49 11.77
CA ARG A 98 7.39 0.78 13.02
C ARG A 98 6.12 0.81 13.86
N SER A 99 5.53 -0.36 14.05
CA SER A 99 4.52 -0.57 15.06
C SER A 99 5.24 -0.81 16.38
N SER A 100 5.55 0.27 17.12
CA SER A 100 5.79 0.13 18.55
C SER A 100 4.54 -0.46 19.22
N HIS A 101 4.65 -0.93 20.47
CA HIS A 101 3.55 -1.59 21.20
C HIS A 101 2.28 -0.73 21.37
N THR A 102 2.31 0.54 20.97
CA THR A 102 1.16 1.43 20.92
C THR A 102 0.70 1.62 19.46
N PRO A 103 -0.43 1.02 19.04
CA PRO A 103 -1.00 1.30 17.73
C PRO A 103 -1.48 2.76 17.69
N SER A 104 -0.62 3.67 17.20
CA SER A 104 -1.06 5.03 16.95
C SER A 104 -1.88 5.08 15.67
N ASP A 105 -3.14 5.48 15.79
CA ASP A 105 -4.09 5.70 14.69
C ASP A 105 -3.50 6.55 13.54
N ARG A 106 -2.51 7.40 13.86
CA ARG A 106 -1.83 8.28 12.91
C ARG A 106 -1.16 7.50 11.78
N ASN A 107 -0.36 6.48 12.09
CA ASN A 107 0.39 5.73 11.08
C ASN A 107 -0.53 4.88 10.19
N TYR A 108 -1.62 4.34 10.77
CA TYR A 108 -2.63 3.61 10.01
C TYR A 108 -3.41 4.49 9.02
N LYS A 109 -3.49 5.80 9.28
CA LYS A 109 -4.17 6.75 8.39
C LYS A 109 -3.23 7.37 7.35
N GLN A 110 -1.92 7.19 7.48
CA GLN A 110 -0.95 7.87 6.62
C GLN A 110 -1.08 7.47 5.14
N ALA A 111 -1.25 6.18 4.84
CA ALA A 111 -1.46 5.72 3.46
C ALA A 111 -2.72 6.34 2.84
N ALA A 112 -3.83 6.38 3.58
CA ALA A 112 -5.08 6.97 3.12
C ALA A 112 -4.98 8.49 2.92
N ARG A 113 -4.31 9.20 3.83
CA ARG A 113 -4.07 10.64 3.70
C ARG A 113 -3.20 10.94 2.47
N ALA A 114 -2.12 10.19 2.28
CA ALA A 114 -1.26 10.34 1.11
C ALA A 114 -1.99 10.01 -0.19
N ALA A 115 -2.80 8.94 -0.19
CA ALA A 115 -3.64 8.57 -1.32
C ALA A 115 -4.61 9.70 -1.73
N LEU A 116 -5.28 10.33 -0.76
CA LEU A 116 -6.15 11.48 -1.00
C LEU A 116 -5.41 12.72 -1.47
N ALA A 117 -4.22 12.98 -0.92
CA ALA A 117 -3.44 14.18 -1.21
C ALA A 117 -2.60 14.07 -2.50
N GLY A 118 -2.44 12.88 -3.08
CA GLY A 118 -1.48 12.66 -4.17
C GLY A 118 -0.01 12.64 -3.69
N ASP A 119 0.21 12.41 -2.40
CA ASP A 119 1.53 12.46 -1.76
C ASP A 119 2.24 11.11 -1.73
N PHE A 120 2.43 10.56 -2.92
CA PHE A 120 3.12 9.29 -3.14
C PHE A 120 3.98 9.31 -4.41
N HIS A 121 4.91 8.36 -4.48
CA HIS A 121 5.71 8.03 -5.65
C HIS A 121 5.22 6.70 -6.23
N VAL A 122 4.77 6.72 -7.49
CA VAL A 122 4.39 5.51 -8.22
C VAL A 122 5.66 4.78 -8.65
N HIS A 123 5.76 3.50 -8.31
CA HIS A 123 6.81 2.62 -8.80
C HIS A 123 6.39 2.01 -10.14
N GLY A 124 7.27 2.09 -11.14
CA GLY A 124 7.11 1.37 -12.40
C GLY A 124 6.71 2.20 -13.63
N HIS A 125 6.74 3.53 -13.55
CA HIS A 125 6.88 4.35 -14.76
C HIS A 125 8.37 4.66 -14.95
N SER A 126 9.00 3.91 -15.84
CA SER A 126 10.24 4.27 -16.52
C SER A 126 9.91 4.42 -17.99
#